data_AF-A0A7S2J3K5-F1
#
_entry.id   AF-A0A7S2J3K5-F1
#
_cell.length_a   1.000
_cell.length_b   1.000
_cell.length_c   1.000
_cell.angle_alpha   90.00
_cell.angle_beta   90.00
_cell.angle_gamma   90.00
#
_symmetry.space_group_name_H-M   'P 1'
#
loop_
_entity.id
_entity.type
_entity.pdbx_description
1 polymer ?
#
loop_
_entity_poly.entity_id
_entity_poly.type
_entity_poly.pdbx_seq_one_letter_code
_entity_poly.pdbx_strand_id
1 'polypeptide(L)'
;VGAWISQDLVRKANRHSLGPHFMHGDKTEGYEVMPSNVAATAAALKLSFEQWDHTQPKPQAVAYKRWLKKQLAQGHPVVWFPMCKGDAHMCYPFSCPGGGHVDHVEPMYGLFSNHPLDDETVYDDDWIVHASDQDQLPYYRPLNSLQDTPSMDGNCADAGSGFGRNEMYPCFDEQIAYGLAVHGLALNGTTLPLALSTQGAAYEPDTRSGAAAAPLHATLRVSGLTSGSSYEIYRSGYGL
;
A
#
# COMPACT_ATOMS: atom_id res chain seq x y z
N VAL A 1 -4.56 1.60 16.21
CA VAL A 1 -3.33 2.42 16.13
C VAL A 1 -3.20 2.95 14.72
N GLY A 2 -2.99 4.26 14.55
CA GLY A 2 -2.72 4.87 13.24
C GLY A 2 -1.38 5.60 13.28
N ALA A 3 -0.69 5.68 12.13
CA ALA A 3 0.57 6.38 11.98
C ALA A 3 0.57 7.17 10.67
N TRP A 4 1.17 8.35 10.69
CA TRP A 4 1.63 9.02 9.47
C TRP A 4 3.13 8.75 9.35
N ILE A 5 3.57 8.27 8.20
CA ILE A 5 4.97 7.96 7.92
C ILE A 5 5.32 8.68 6.64
N SER A 6 6.31 9.57 6.68
CA SER A 6 6.80 10.28 5.50
C SER A 6 7.30 9.31 4.44
N GLN A 7 7.15 9.69 3.17
CA GLN A 7 7.77 8.95 2.07
C GLN A 7 9.29 8.83 2.27
N ASP A 8 9.92 9.87 2.84
CA ASP A 8 11.35 9.84 3.15
C ASP A 8 11.73 8.68 4.09
N LEU A 9 10.97 8.51 5.17
CA LEU A 9 11.20 7.43 6.13
C LEU A 9 10.89 6.07 5.51
N VAL A 10 9.85 5.97 4.68
CA VAL A 10 9.51 4.74 3.96
C VAL A 10 10.68 4.30 3.08
N ARG A 11 11.25 5.19 2.27
CA ARG A 11 12.40 4.86 1.42
C ARG A 11 13.62 4.50 2.24
N LYS A 12 13.94 5.27 3.28
CA LYS A 12 15.12 5.03 4.13
C LYS A 12 15.01 3.72 4.93
N ALA A 13 13.80 3.21 5.18
CA ALA A 13 13.60 1.97 5.92
C ALA A 13 14.22 0.74 5.24
N ASN A 14 14.43 0.77 3.91
CA ASN A 14 15.03 -0.34 3.16
C ASN A 14 16.48 -0.09 2.71
N ARG A 15 17.10 1.05 3.06
CA ARG A 15 18.43 1.46 2.56
C ARG A 15 19.60 0.52 2.94
N HIS A 16 19.38 -0.34 3.93
CA HIS A 16 20.33 -1.35 4.41
C HIS A 16 19.77 -2.78 4.28
N SER A 17 18.68 -2.97 3.55
CA SER A 17 18.14 -4.30 3.29
C SER A 17 19.18 -5.15 2.56
N LEU A 18 19.31 -6.43 2.91
CA LEU A 18 20.24 -7.36 2.26
C LEU A 18 19.83 -7.76 0.83
N GLY A 19 18.72 -7.20 0.33
CA GLY A 19 18.17 -7.48 -0.99
C GLY A 19 18.87 -6.73 -2.14
N PRO A 20 18.59 -7.13 -3.39
CA PRO A 20 19.09 -6.46 -4.58
C PRO A 20 18.64 -5.00 -4.62
N HIS A 21 19.60 -4.08 -4.72
CA HIS A 21 19.38 -2.63 -4.81
C HIS A 21 19.38 -2.13 -6.26
N PHE A 22 18.77 -2.88 -7.19
CA PHE A 22 18.75 -2.54 -8.62
C PHE A 22 17.54 -1.70 -9.04
N MET A 23 16.99 -0.92 -8.11
CA MET A 23 15.80 -0.07 -8.28
C MET A 23 16.17 1.39 -7.99
N HIS A 24 15.32 2.37 -8.29
CA HIS A 24 15.68 3.76 -8.07
C HIS A 24 15.95 4.05 -6.58
N GLY A 25 17.01 4.80 -6.33
CA GLY A 25 17.46 5.20 -5.01
C GLY A 25 18.93 4.86 -4.77
N ASP A 26 19.35 5.05 -3.52
CA ASP A 26 20.72 4.77 -3.08
C ASP A 26 20.76 4.52 -1.56
N LYS A 27 21.97 4.27 -1.04
CA LYS A 27 22.17 3.94 0.39
C LYS A 27 21.94 5.12 1.34
N THR A 28 21.91 6.35 0.82
CA THR A 28 21.67 7.59 1.57
C THR A 28 20.17 7.89 1.61
N GLU A 29 19.54 7.93 0.43
CA GLU A 29 18.15 8.33 0.24
C GLU A 29 17.14 7.17 0.36
N GLY A 30 17.64 5.94 0.38
CA GLY A 30 16.83 4.74 0.36
C GLY A 30 16.26 4.41 -1.03
N TYR A 31 15.67 3.23 -1.15
CA TYR A 31 15.22 2.68 -2.42
C TYR A 31 13.71 2.71 -2.54
N GLU A 32 13.20 2.67 -3.77
CA GLU A 32 11.78 2.42 -4.03
C GLU A 32 11.28 1.15 -3.35
N VAL A 33 9.99 1.13 -3.03
CA VAL A 33 9.34 -0.04 -2.45
C VAL A 33 8.85 -0.91 -3.59
N MET A 34 9.33 -2.16 -3.61
CA MET A 34 9.02 -3.16 -4.62
C MET A 34 8.54 -4.46 -3.94
N PRO A 35 7.92 -5.39 -4.68
CA PRO A 35 7.51 -6.68 -4.11
C PRO A 35 8.63 -7.43 -3.37
N SER A 36 9.88 -7.32 -3.84
CA SER A 36 11.04 -7.95 -3.22
C SER A 36 11.47 -7.37 -1.87
N ASN A 37 11.08 -6.13 -1.53
CA ASN A 37 11.55 -5.44 -0.33
C ASN A 37 10.44 -4.88 0.56
N VAL A 38 9.16 -4.99 0.17
CA VAL A 38 8.03 -4.40 0.89
C VAL A 38 7.92 -4.88 2.34
N ALA A 39 8.12 -6.18 2.59
CA ALA A 39 8.10 -6.74 3.94
C ALA A 39 9.29 -6.27 4.79
N ALA A 40 10.49 -6.19 4.21
CA ALA A 40 11.66 -5.66 4.91
C ALA A 40 11.47 -4.18 5.27
N THR A 41 10.87 -3.41 4.36
CA THR A 41 10.49 -2.00 4.56
C THR A 41 9.50 -1.90 5.73
N ALA A 42 8.41 -2.67 5.69
CA ALA A 42 7.38 -2.68 6.73
C ALA A 42 7.96 -3.08 8.12
N ALA A 43 8.82 -4.10 8.17
CA ALA A 43 9.47 -4.54 9.39
C ALA A 43 10.42 -3.46 9.98
N ALA A 44 11.18 -2.76 9.12
CA ALA A 44 12.05 -1.67 9.53
C ALA A 44 11.26 -0.47 10.07
N LEU A 45 10.08 -0.20 9.51
CA LEU A 45 9.10 0.78 9.99
C LEU A 45 8.34 0.34 11.25
N LYS A 46 8.62 -0.85 11.79
CA LYS A 46 7.92 -1.43 12.94
C LYS A 46 6.43 -1.58 12.70
N LEU A 47 6.05 -1.98 11.49
CA LEU A 47 4.68 -2.37 11.17
C LEU A 47 4.46 -3.85 11.47
N SER A 48 3.27 -4.18 11.95
CA SER A 48 2.72 -5.53 11.91
C SER A 48 2.01 -5.70 10.56
N PHE A 49 2.24 -6.82 9.88
CA PHE A 49 1.73 -7.03 8.53
C PHE A 49 1.57 -8.50 8.18
N GLU A 50 0.79 -8.75 7.14
CA GLU A 50 0.71 -10.02 6.43
C GLU A 50 1.06 -9.77 4.95
N GLN A 51 2.07 -10.46 4.44
CA GLN A 51 2.43 -10.39 3.01
C GLN A 51 1.67 -11.48 2.25
N TRP A 52 1.15 -11.15 1.08
CA TRP A 52 0.60 -12.14 0.16
C TRP A 52 1.66 -13.17 -0.25
N ASP A 53 1.26 -14.44 -0.24
CA ASP A 53 2.10 -15.54 -0.69
C ASP A 53 2.07 -15.67 -2.23
N HIS A 54 2.97 -14.94 -2.88
CA HIS A 54 3.16 -14.98 -4.33
C HIS A 54 3.74 -16.32 -4.84
N THR A 55 4.00 -17.31 -3.97
CA THR A 55 4.44 -18.66 -4.38
C THR A 55 3.27 -19.62 -4.62
N GLN A 56 2.02 -19.19 -4.37
CA GLN A 56 0.82 -19.98 -4.63
C GLN A 56 0.66 -20.39 -6.11
N PRO A 57 -0.09 -21.48 -6.39
CA PRO A 57 -0.36 -21.92 -7.76
C PRO A 57 -0.95 -20.82 -8.65
N LYS A 58 -0.52 -20.79 -9.92
CA LYS A 58 -1.04 -19.89 -10.94
C LYS A 58 -2.28 -20.51 -11.64
N PRO A 59 -3.23 -19.70 -12.13
CA PRO A 59 -3.33 -18.25 -11.96
C PRO A 59 -3.70 -17.87 -10.52
N GLN A 60 -3.08 -16.82 -10.00
CA GLN A 60 -3.25 -16.39 -8.60
C GLN A 60 -4.47 -15.50 -8.37
N ALA A 61 -5.06 -14.93 -9.44
CA ALA A 61 -6.12 -13.93 -9.33
C ALA A 61 -7.27 -14.29 -8.37
N VAL A 62 -7.75 -15.54 -8.40
CA VAL A 62 -8.85 -15.98 -7.53
C VAL A 62 -8.42 -15.97 -6.07
N ALA A 63 -7.29 -16.58 -5.75
CA ALA A 63 -6.80 -16.67 -4.38
C ALA A 63 -6.37 -15.31 -3.83
N TYR A 64 -5.76 -14.46 -4.67
CA TYR A 64 -5.37 -13.10 -4.31
C TYR A 64 -6.58 -12.22 -3.99
N LYS A 65 -7.66 -12.27 -4.78
CA LYS A 65 -8.90 -11.51 -4.47
C LYS A 65 -9.56 -11.95 -3.17
N ARG A 66 -9.55 -13.25 -2.85
CA ARG A 66 -10.03 -13.75 -1.55
C ARG A 66 -9.19 -13.20 -0.39
N TRP A 67 -7.87 -13.17 -0.57
CA TRP A 67 -6.96 -12.57 0.40
C TRP A 67 -7.21 -11.06 0.55
N LEU A 68 -7.35 -10.30 -0.55
CA LEU A 68 -7.69 -8.88 -0.52
C LEU A 68 -9.00 -8.63 0.26
N LYS A 69 -10.06 -9.38 -0.06
CA LYS A 69 -11.34 -9.27 0.63
C LYS A 69 -11.17 -9.49 2.13
N LYS A 70 -10.51 -10.57 2.54
CA LYS A 70 -10.26 -10.88 3.95
C LYS A 70 -9.56 -9.73 4.68
N GLN A 71 -8.51 -9.17 4.09
CA GLN A 71 -7.73 -8.09 4.71
C GLN A 71 -8.53 -6.80 4.80
N LEU A 72 -9.16 -6.38 3.71
CA LEU A 72 -9.93 -5.14 3.65
C LEU A 72 -11.20 -5.20 4.51
N ALA A 73 -11.86 -6.36 4.59
CA ALA A 73 -13.02 -6.58 5.47
C ALA A 73 -12.66 -6.43 6.96
N GLN A 74 -11.41 -6.73 7.34
CA GLN A 74 -10.88 -6.52 8.68
C GLN A 74 -10.37 -5.08 8.90
N GLY A 75 -10.48 -4.21 7.89
CA GLY A 75 -9.99 -2.84 7.94
C GLY A 75 -8.47 -2.71 7.82
N HIS A 76 -7.77 -3.74 7.33
CA HIS A 76 -6.34 -3.68 7.07
C HIS A 76 -6.08 -3.05 5.69
N PRO A 77 -5.45 -1.88 5.59
CA PRO A 77 -5.04 -1.34 4.31
C PRO A 77 -3.97 -2.23 3.67
N VAL A 78 -4.02 -2.35 2.35
CA VAL A 78 -3.12 -3.17 1.54
C VAL A 78 -2.23 -2.27 0.69
N VAL A 79 -0.92 -2.47 0.78
CA VAL A 79 0.02 -2.01 -0.25
C VAL A 79 -0.05 -3.03 -1.38
N TRP A 80 -0.47 -2.60 -2.58
CA TRP A 80 -0.54 -3.45 -3.77
C TRP A 80 0.36 -2.90 -4.87
N PHE A 81 0.63 -3.75 -5.87
CA PHE A 81 1.56 -3.44 -6.95
C PHE A 81 0.86 -3.62 -8.30
N PRO A 82 0.14 -2.58 -8.77
CA PRO A 82 -0.59 -2.68 -10.01
C PRO A 82 0.27 -2.55 -11.27
N MET A 83 -0.27 -3.06 -12.36
CA MET A 83 0.04 -2.73 -13.75
C MET A 83 -0.82 -1.55 -14.22
N CYS A 84 -0.22 -0.64 -14.98
CA CYS A 84 -0.83 0.59 -15.46
C CYS A 84 -0.73 0.69 -17.00
N LYS A 85 -1.88 0.75 -17.68
CA LYS A 85 -1.96 0.62 -19.13
C LYS A 85 -1.04 1.57 -19.90
N GLY A 86 -0.26 0.99 -20.80
CA GLY A 86 0.70 1.73 -21.64
C GLY A 86 2.12 1.76 -21.08
N ASP A 87 2.32 1.30 -19.84
CA ASP A 87 3.64 1.11 -19.27
C ASP A 87 4.25 -0.22 -19.69
N ALA A 88 5.52 -0.42 -19.34
CA ALA A 88 6.28 -1.58 -19.81
C ALA A 88 5.93 -2.87 -19.03
N HIS A 89 5.33 -2.77 -17.85
CA HIS A 89 5.05 -3.90 -16.96
C HIS A 89 6.32 -4.69 -16.61
N MET A 90 7.46 -4.00 -16.61
CA MET A 90 8.79 -4.59 -16.42
C MET A 90 9.35 -4.20 -15.07
N CYS A 91 9.49 -5.19 -14.21
CA CYS A 91 10.15 -5.02 -12.94
C CYS A 91 11.67 -4.82 -13.10
N TYR A 92 12.28 -4.03 -12.22
CA TYR A 92 13.74 -4.03 -12.06
C TYR A 92 14.26 -5.46 -11.82
N PRO A 93 15.53 -5.75 -12.19
CA PRO A 93 16.13 -7.04 -11.91
C PRO A 93 15.92 -7.46 -10.44
N PHE A 94 15.34 -8.65 -10.26
CA PHE A 94 15.05 -9.26 -8.95
C PHE A 94 14.01 -8.55 -8.07
N SER A 95 13.29 -7.54 -8.59
CA SER A 95 12.31 -6.78 -7.80
C SER A 95 10.92 -7.41 -7.73
N CYS A 96 10.59 -8.30 -8.67
CA CYS A 96 9.33 -9.05 -8.71
C CYS A 96 9.61 -10.56 -8.61
N PRO A 97 9.63 -11.14 -7.40
CA PRO A 97 9.92 -12.54 -7.19
C PRO A 97 8.83 -13.42 -7.81
N GLY A 98 9.21 -14.50 -8.49
CA GLY A 98 8.28 -15.35 -9.24
C GLY A 98 7.99 -14.89 -10.67
N GLY A 99 8.38 -13.65 -11.04
CA GLY A 99 8.25 -13.11 -12.39
C GLY A 99 6.87 -12.53 -12.72
N GLY A 100 6.21 -11.91 -11.74
CA GLY A 100 4.99 -11.13 -11.97
C GLY A 100 5.29 -9.75 -12.54
N HIS A 101 4.22 -9.06 -12.91
CA HIS A 101 4.27 -7.78 -13.61
C HIS A 101 3.65 -6.65 -12.78
N VAL A 102 4.38 -5.54 -12.65
CA VAL A 102 3.96 -4.33 -11.90
C VAL A 102 4.59 -3.09 -12.53
N ASP A 103 3.98 -1.93 -12.31
CA ASP A 103 4.56 -0.62 -12.66
C ASP A 103 4.63 0.30 -11.45
N HIS A 104 3.63 0.24 -10.57
CA HIS A 104 3.47 1.17 -9.44
C HIS A 104 3.34 0.44 -8.10
N VAL A 105 3.34 1.23 -7.02
CA VAL A 105 3.02 0.81 -5.66
C VAL A 105 1.98 1.75 -5.10
N GLU A 106 0.81 1.21 -4.76
CA GLU A 106 -0.36 2.00 -4.38
C GLU A 106 -1.00 1.45 -3.10
N PRO A 107 -1.86 2.24 -2.42
CA PRO A 107 -2.69 1.75 -1.33
C PRO A 107 -4.11 1.35 -1.78
N MET A 108 -4.59 0.20 -1.32
CA MET A 108 -6.02 -0.09 -1.15
C MET A 108 -6.39 0.04 0.33
N TYR A 109 -7.53 0.63 0.65
CA TYR A 109 -7.88 0.92 2.05
C TYR A 109 -9.37 0.87 2.35
N GLY A 110 -10.19 0.37 1.43
CA GLY A 110 -11.62 0.20 1.66
C GLY A 110 -12.21 -0.97 0.89
N LEU A 111 -13.30 -1.51 1.43
CA LEU A 111 -14.14 -2.53 0.81
C LEU A 111 -15.61 -2.14 1.04
N PHE A 112 -16.42 -2.23 -0.01
CA PHE A 112 -17.88 -2.18 0.07
C PHE A 112 -18.43 -3.49 -0.47
N SER A 113 -19.40 -4.05 0.24
CA SER A 113 -20.05 -5.31 -0.12
C SER A 113 -21.50 -5.28 0.35
N ASN A 114 -22.41 -5.85 -0.44
CA ASN A 114 -23.78 -6.15 0.00
C ASN A 114 -23.86 -7.51 0.73
N HIS A 115 -22.72 -8.14 0.97
CA HIS A 115 -22.58 -9.45 1.57
C HIS A 115 -21.88 -9.38 2.94
N PRO A 116 -21.93 -10.46 3.73
CA PRO A 116 -21.19 -10.53 4.98
C PRO A 116 -19.69 -10.28 4.78
N LEU A 117 -19.09 -9.57 5.73
CA LEU A 117 -17.67 -9.24 5.75
C LEU A 117 -16.84 -10.23 6.58
N ASP A 118 -17.46 -11.32 7.04
CA ASP A 118 -16.83 -12.40 7.80
C ASP A 118 -16.58 -13.67 6.96
N ASP A 119 -16.82 -13.61 5.65
CA ASP A 119 -16.48 -14.65 4.68
C ASP A 119 -15.35 -14.21 3.72
N GLU A 120 -14.79 -15.20 3.02
CA GLU A 120 -13.77 -14.99 1.97
C GLU A 120 -14.35 -15.11 0.55
N THR A 121 -15.66 -15.21 0.40
CA THR A 121 -16.30 -15.36 -0.91
C THR A 121 -16.24 -14.02 -1.64
N VAL A 122 -15.58 -13.96 -2.80
CA VAL A 122 -15.56 -12.73 -3.61
C VAL A 122 -16.85 -12.69 -4.43
N TYR A 123 -17.66 -11.66 -4.22
CA TYR A 123 -18.90 -11.43 -4.96
C TYR A 123 -18.67 -10.44 -6.11
N ASP A 124 -19.48 -10.52 -7.15
CA ASP A 124 -19.36 -9.65 -8.34
C ASP A 124 -19.60 -8.17 -8.04
N ASP A 125 -20.32 -7.88 -6.96
CA ASP A 125 -20.61 -6.54 -6.47
C ASP A 125 -19.76 -6.14 -5.25
N ASP A 126 -18.65 -6.86 -4.97
CA ASP A 126 -17.63 -6.38 -4.05
C ASP A 126 -16.82 -5.26 -4.72
N TRP A 127 -16.69 -4.11 -4.06
CA TRP A 127 -15.93 -2.94 -4.53
C TRP A 127 -14.77 -2.64 -3.60
N ILE A 128 -13.62 -2.26 -4.15
CA ILE A 128 -12.50 -1.73 -3.37
C ILE A 128 -12.40 -0.20 -3.48
N VAL A 129 -11.70 0.39 -2.53
CA VAL A 129 -11.18 1.76 -2.60
C VAL A 129 -9.67 1.72 -2.65
N HIS A 130 -9.10 2.37 -3.66
CA HIS A 130 -7.66 2.65 -3.72
C HIS A 130 -7.42 4.14 -3.94
N ALA A 131 -6.17 4.57 -3.83
CA ALA A 131 -5.75 5.88 -4.29
C ALA A 131 -4.64 5.73 -5.32
N SER A 132 -4.67 6.57 -6.34
CA SER A 132 -3.59 6.68 -7.32
C SER A 132 -2.44 7.48 -6.72
N ASP A 133 -1.19 7.10 -7.04
CA ASP A 133 -0.01 7.88 -6.66
C ASP A 133 0.09 9.23 -7.39
N GLN A 134 -0.71 9.43 -8.45
CA GLN A 134 -0.70 10.62 -9.29
C GLN A 134 -1.47 11.81 -8.71
N ASP A 135 -2.72 11.57 -8.28
CA ASP A 135 -3.60 12.62 -7.77
C ASP A 135 -4.02 12.43 -6.32
N GLN A 136 -3.68 11.28 -5.73
CA GLN A 136 -3.98 10.92 -4.34
C GLN A 136 -5.49 10.93 -4.03
N LEU A 137 -6.35 10.83 -5.04
CA LEU A 137 -7.80 10.79 -4.89
C LEU A 137 -8.32 9.36 -4.71
N PRO A 138 -9.47 9.18 -4.02
CA PRO A 138 -10.10 7.87 -3.90
C PRO A 138 -10.74 7.41 -5.21
N TYR A 139 -10.43 6.19 -5.62
CA TYR A 139 -11.01 5.50 -6.77
C TYR A 139 -11.72 4.22 -6.34
N TYR A 140 -12.84 3.93 -7.00
CA TYR A 140 -13.71 2.79 -6.69
C TYR A 140 -13.72 1.84 -7.87
N ARG A 141 -13.43 0.56 -7.61
CA ARG A 141 -13.39 -0.48 -8.64
C ARG A 141 -14.06 -1.76 -8.15
N PRO A 142 -14.84 -2.45 -8.99
CA PRO A 142 -15.28 -3.81 -8.67
C PRO A 142 -14.05 -4.71 -8.50
N LEU A 143 -14.00 -5.48 -7.42
CA LEU A 143 -12.89 -6.38 -7.11
C LEU A 143 -12.65 -7.39 -8.24
N ASN A 144 -13.71 -7.83 -8.92
CA ASN A 144 -13.64 -8.75 -10.06
C ASN A 144 -13.14 -8.14 -11.37
N SER A 145 -12.95 -6.81 -11.41
CA SER A 145 -12.39 -6.08 -12.56
C SER A 145 -10.89 -5.79 -12.44
N LEU A 146 -10.22 -6.28 -11.39
CA LEU A 146 -8.85 -5.86 -11.08
C LEU A 146 -7.77 -6.77 -11.65
N GLN A 147 -8.09 -7.99 -12.10
CA GLN A 147 -7.09 -8.86 -12.72
C GLN A 147 -7.01 -8.65 -14.22
N ASP A 148 -5.82 -8.69 -14.81
CA ASP A 148 -5.65 -8.76 -16.26
C ASP A 148 -4.34 -9.47 -16.60
N THR A 149 -4.14 -9.78 -17.87
CA THR A 149 -2.84 -10.15 -18.41
C THR A 149 -1.93 -8.92 -18.55
N PRO A 150 -0.60 -9.10 -18.73
CA PRO A 150 0.30 -7.99 -18.99
C PRO A 150 0.00 -7.18 -20.26
N SER A 151 -0.91 -7.59 -21.13
CA SER A 151 -1.32 -6.74 -22.25
C SER A 151 -2.40 -5.71 -21.88
N MET A 152 -3.07 -5.89 -20.73
CA MET A 152 -4.15 -5.02 -20.25
C MET A 152 -5.25 -4.77 -21.30
N ASP A 153 -5.57 -5.81 -22.08
CA ASP A 153 -6.62 -5.81 -23.10
C ASP A 153 -7.94 -6.44 -22.61
N GLY A 154 -7.99 -6.90 -21.36
CA GLY A 154 -9.16 -7.49 -20.72
C GLY A 154 -9.89 -6.49 -19.83
N ASN A 155 -9.91 -6.77 -18.52
CA ASN A 155 -10.63 -5.94 -17.55
C ASN A 155 -10.14 -4.49 -17.49
N CYS A 156 -8.89 -4.23 -17.88
CA CYS A 156 -8.30 -2.91 -17.96
C CYS A 156 -8.17 -2.35 -19.38
N ALA A 157 -8.93 -2.87 -20.34
CA ALA A 157 -8.94 -2.39 -21.72
C ALA A 157 -9.23 -0.89 -21.84
N ASP A 158 -10.12 -0.36 -21.00
CA ASP A 158 -10.57 1.03 -21.03
C ASP A 158 -9.75 1.98 -20.15
N ALA A 159 -8.67 1.47 -19.53
CA ALA A 159 -7.77 2.33 -18.77
C ALA A 159 -7.19 3.43 -19.68
N GLY A 160 -7.22 4.68 -19.22
CA GLY A 160 -6.59 5.77 -19.96
C GLY A 160 -5.09 5.55 -20.03
N SER A 161 -4.51 5.48 -21.23
CA SER A 161 -3.07 5.24 -21.37
C SER A 161 -2.24 6.49 -21.02
N GLY A 162 -1.10 6.26 -20.38
CA GLY A 162 -0.07 7.26 -20.12
C GLY A 162 -0.17 7.90 -18.73
N PHE A 163 0.98 8.39 -18.27
CA PHE A 163 1.21 8.96 -16.95
C PHE A 163 0.12 9.91 -16.47
N GLY A 164 -0.37 9.71 -15.25
CA GLY A 164 -1.42 10.54 -14.67
C GLY A 164 -2.82 10.18 -15.14
N ARG A 165 -3.03 8.96 -15.67
CA ARG A 165 -4.32 8.45 -16.16
C ARG A 165 -4.47 6.95 -15.92
N ASN A 166 -3.43 6.18 -16.17
CA ASN A 166 -3.45 4.72 -16.11
C ASN A 166 -3.49 4.21 -14.65
N GLU A 167 -2.93 4.96 -13.72
CA GLU A 167 -2.88 4.68 -12.28
C GLU A 167 -4.25 4.85 -11.59
N MET A 168 -5.22 5.49 -12.24
CA MET A 168 -6.60 5.62 -11.74
C MET A 168 -7.50 4.47 -12.19
N TYR A 169 -7.08 3.69 -13.18
CA TYR A 169 -7.73 2.45 -13.59
C TYR A 169 -6.73 1.28 -13.73
N PRO A 170 -5.99 0.93 -12.65
CA PRO A 170 -5.00 -0.13 -12.69
C PRO A 170 -5.62 -1.53 -12.67
N CYS A 171 -4.83 -2.54 -13.05
CA CYS A 171 -5.07 -3.96 -12.79
C CYS A 171 -3.84 -4.61 -12.15
N PHE A 172 -3.98 -5.78 -11.53
CA PHE A 172 -2.86 -6.64 -11.15
C PHE A 172 -2.72 -7.81 -12.13
N ASP A 173 -1.51 -8.37 -12.22
CA ASP A 173 -1.23 -9.55 -13.05
C ASP A 173 -1.99 -10.78 -12.54
N GLU A 174 -2.83 -11.36 -13.40
CA GLU A 174 -3.64 -12.53 -13.09
C GLU A 174 -2.80 -13.77 -12.73
N GLN A 175 -1.57 -13.86 -13.22
CA GLN A 175 -0.68 -14.99 -13.04
C GLN A 175 0.05 -14.92 -11.70
N ILE A 176 0.60 -13.75 -11.35
CA ILE A 176 1.32 -13.52 -10.09
C ILE A 176 0.99 -12.14 -9.55
N ALA A 177 0.34 -12.11 -8.39
CA ALA A 177 0.03 -10.87 -7.71
C ALA A 177 0.98 -10.60 -6.54
N TYR A 178 1.04 -9.36 -6.10
CA TYR A 178 1.83 -8.94 -4.94
C TYR A 178 1.00 -8.05 -4.03
N GLY A 179 1.17 -8.21 -2.72
CA GLY A 179 0.50 -7.36 -1.76
C GLY A 179 1.05 -7.51 -0.35
N LEU A 180 0.85 -6.49 0.47
CA LEU A 180 1.14 -6.51 1.90
C LEU A 180 0.04 -5.77 2.66
N ALA A 181 -0.68 -6.49 3.52
CA ALA A 181 -1.69 -5.92 4.40
C ALA A 181 -1.04 -5.42 5.68
N VAL A 182 -1.29 -4.17 6.05
CA VAL A 182 -0.78 -3.57 7.28
C VAL A 182 -1.80 -3.77 8.40
N HIS A 183 -1.41 -4.49 9.45
CA HIS A 183 -2.24 -4.79 10.62
C HIS A 183 -2.09 -3.73 11.73
N GLY A 184 -1.10 -2.84 11.59
CA GLY A 184 -0.86 -1.73 12.51
C GLY A 184 0.63 -1.59 12.84
N LEU A 185 0.92 -1.03 14.02
CA LEU A 185 2.30 -0.95 14.53
C LEU A 185 2.63 -2.22 15.33
N ALA A 186 3.84 -2.77 15.13
CA ALA A 186 4.41 -3.86 15.89
C ALA A 186 4.92 -3.36 17.26
N LEU A 187 3.98 -2.96 18.12
CA LEU A 187 4.24 -2.51 19.48
C LEU A 187 3.96 -3.63 20.47
N ASN A 188 4.74 -3.67 21.56
CA ASN A 188 4.42 -4.49 22.71
C ASN A 188 3.44 -3.74 23.62
N GLY A 189 2.33 -4.38 24.01
CA GLY A 189 1.36 -3.84 24.96
C GLY A 189 -0.03 -3.61 24.39
N THR A 190 -0.96 -3.17 25.24
CA THR A 190 -2.34 -2.85 24.84
C THR A 190 -2.39 -1.48 24.20
N THR A 191 -2.95 -1.39 23.00
CA THR A 191 -3.14 -0.13 22.29
C THR A 191 -4.63 0.19 22.16
N LEU A 192 -4.94 1.48 22.04
CA LEU A 192 -6.31 1.93 21.81
C LEU A 192 -6.55 2.24 20.32
N PRO A 193 -7.80 2.14 19.85
CA PRO A 193 -8.17 2.65 18.53
C PRO A 193 -7.88 4.15 18.45
N LEU A 194 -7.27 4.55 17.35
CA LEU A 194 -6.76 5.90 17.13
C LEU A 194 -6.92 6.25 15.65
N ALA A 195 -7.37 7.47 15.38
CA ALA A 195 -7.42 8.07 14.06
C ALA A 195 -6.61 9.37 14.07
N LEU A 196 -5.78 9.55 13.04
CA LEU A 196 -4.97 10.74 12.83
C LEU A 196 -5.47 11.43 11.56
N SER A 197 -5.87 12.70 11.67
CA SER A 197 -6.12 13.56 10.50
C SER A 197 -5.11 14.69 10.47
N THR A 198 -4.55 14.97 9.31
CA THR A 198 -3.56 16.02 9.11
C THR A 198 -4.11 17.12 8.20
N GLN A 199 -3.73 18.38 8.45
CA GLN A 199 -4.12 19.56 7.69
C GLN A 199 -2.94 20.55 7.59
N GLY A 200 -3.00 21.48 6.65
CA GLY A 200 -2.05 22.61 6.53
C GLY A 200 -1.13 22.50 5.32
N ALA A 201 -0.48 21.36 5.12
CA ALA A 201 0.35 21.12 3.94
C ALA A 201 -0.49 20.41 2.86
N ALA A 202 -0.55 20.98 1.65
CA ALA A 202 -1.20 20.36 0.50
C ALA A 202 -0.39 19.18 -0.08
N TYR A 203 0.91 19.14 0.20
CA TYR A 203 1.84 18.10 -0.20
C TYR A 203 2.95 17.96 0.86
N GLU A 204 3.55 16.77 0.95
CA GLU A 204 4.75 16.58 1.76
C GLU A 204 5.90 17.39 1.12
N PRO A 205 6.55 18.33 1.86
CA PRO A 205 7.65 19.09 1.29
C PRO A 205 8.83 18.15 0.99
N ASP A 206 9.36 18.25 -0.23
CA ASP A 206 10.56 17.51 -0.63
C ASP A 206 11.82 18.12 0.02
N THR A 207 12.00 17.81 1.29
CA THR A 207 13.16 18.27 2.07
C THR A 207 14.48 17.72 1.53
N ARG A 208 14.46 16.67 0.70
CA ARG A 208 15.65 16.11 0.04
C ARG A 208 16.16 17.02 -1.06
N SER A 209 15.24 17.67 -1.78
CA SER A 209 15.54 18.68 -2.80
C SER A 209 15.67 20.09 -2.21
N GLY A 210 15.79 20.22 -0.88
CA GLY A 210 15.98 21.49 -0.18
C GLY A 210 14.70 22.28 0.05
N ALA A 211 13.51 21.69 -0.13
CA ALA A 211 12.26 22.36 0.24
C ALA A 211 12.23 22.61 1.75
N ALA A 212 11.73 23.79 2.14
CA ALA A 212 11.55 24.11 3.55
C ALA A 212 10.48 23.21 4.19
N ALA A 213 10.70 22.81 5.44
CA ALA A 213 9.68 22.12 6.21
C ALA A 213 8.39 22.96 6.28
N ALA A 214 7.25 22.31 6.12
CA ALA A 214 5.93 22.93 6.18
C ALA A 214 5.23 22.58 7.52
N PRO A 215 4.50 23.51 8.14
CA PRO A 215 3.73 23.21 9.34
C PRO A 215 2.59 22.24 9.00
N LEU A 216 2.48 21.16 9.78
CA LEU A 216 1.40 20.18 9.70
C LEU A 216 0.59 20.22 10.99
N HIS A 217 -0.72 20.44 10.88
CA HIS A 217 -1.66 20.37 11.98
C HIS A 217 -2.26 18.96 12.05
N ALA A 218 -1.93 18.23 13.11
CA ALA A 218 -2.46 16.90 13.37
C ALA A 218 -3.59 16.96 14.40
N THR A 219 -4.74 16.36 14.08
CA THR A 219 -5.80 16.07 15.05
C THR A 219 -5.81 14.58 15.32
N LEU A 220 -5.63 14.23 16.59
CA LEU A 220 -5.71 12.87 17.08
C LEU A 220 -7.09 12.61 17.69
N ARG A 221 -7.78 11.58 17.23
CA ARG A 221 -9.00 11.07 17.87
C ARG A 221 -8.69 9.70 18.46
N VAL A 222 -8.95 9.55 19.75
CA VAL A 222 -8.74 8.30 20.49
C VAL A 222 -10.06 7.92 21.14
N SER A 223 -10.41 6.63 21.08
CA SER A 223 -11.62 6.08 21.69
C SER A 223 -11.28 4.98 22.71
N GLY A 224 -12.19 4.71 23.63
CA GLY A 224 -11.97 3.70 24.68
C GLY A 224 -11.04 4.16 25.80
N LEU A 225 -10.94 5.48 26.00
CA LEU A 225 -10.20 6.05 27.14
C LEU A 225 -10.99 5.83 28.44
N THR A 226 -10.26 5.42 29.47
CA THR A 226 -10.75 5.24 30.84
C THR A 226 -10.38 6.48 31.65
N SER A 227 -11.37 7.12 32.27
CA SER A 227 -11.15 8.29 33.12
C SER A 227 -10.15 7.99 34.24
N GLY A 228 -9.23 8.93 34.48
CA GLY A 228 -8.19 8.80 35.50
C GLY A 228 -7.00 7.90 35.12
N SER A 229 -6.98 7.34 33.91
CA SER A 229 -5.84 6.56 33.40
C SER A 229 -4.84 7.44 32.64
N SER A 230 -3.57 7.05 32.66
CA SER A 230 -2.50 7.68 31.88
C SER A 230 -2.33 6.97 30.53
N TYR A 231 -2.07 7.74 29.49
CA TYR A 231 -1.85 7.24 28.13
C TYR A 231 -0.59 7.87 27.53
N GLU A 232 0.15 7.10 26.74
CA GLU A 232 1.31 7.56 26.01
C GLU A 232 0.97 7.73 24.52
N ILE A 233 1.32 8.89 23.96
CA ILE A 233 1.28 9.14 22.52
C ILE A 233 2.72 9.12 22.03
N TYR A 234 3.07 8.12 21.24
CA TYR A 234 4.38 8.05 20.60
C TYR A 234 4.39 8.94 19.37
N ARG A 235 5.32 9.90 19.34
CA ARG A 235 5.69 10.65 18.14
C ARG A 235 7.05 10.13 17.66
N SER A 236 7.07 9.33 16.61
CA SER A 236 8.32 9.00 15.93
C SER A 236 8.63 10.08 14.89
N GLY A 237 9.81 10.66 15.02
CA GLY A 237 10.45 11.49 14.01
C GLY A 237 11.94 11.36 14.24
N TYR A 238 12.68 10.89 13.24
CA TYR A 238 14.13 11.01 13.30
C TYR A 238 14.44 12.50 13.30
N GLY A 239 15.16 12.96 14.32
CA GLY A 239 15.63 14.34 14.41
C GLY A 239 16.33 14.74 13.10
N LEU A 240 15.99 15.94 12.63
CA LEU A 240 16.67 16.65 11.55
C LEU A 240 18.19 16.66 11.77
#